data_AF-A0A9E0FVQ3-F1
#
_entry.id   AF-A0A9E0FVQ3-F1
#
_cell.length_a   1.000
_cell.length_b   1.000
_cell.length_c   1.000
_cell.angle_alpha   90.00
_cell.angle_beta   90.00
_cell.angle_gamma   90.00
#
_symmetry.space_group_name_H-M   'P 1'
#
loop_
_entity.id
_entity.type
_entity.pdbx_description
1 polymer ?
#
loop_
_entity_poly.entity_id
_entity_poly.type
_entity_poly.pdbx_seq_one_letter_code
_entity_poly.pdbx_strand_id
1 'polypeptide(L)'
;MKRHPALVTLSREHHDGLVIAQVLKSDVPAYRGMPDQPTDRLEYFKASFVTALKPHFISEEQYLFPMLKGREVGVDDLLDRLTEEHRELEAATRLTSDDSELESRLDATGRLLERHIRTEERELFQWAQEHLSESELTSLASLLSKI
;
A
#
# COMPACT_ATOMS: atom_id res chain seq x y z
N MET A 1 5.13 15.94 10.70
CA MET A 1 6.09 16.29 9.63
C MET A 1 5.33 16.50 8.33
N LYS A 2 5.72 17.46 7.50
CA LYS A 2 5.01 17.79 6.26
C LYS A 2 5.59 16.96 5.11
N ARG A 3 4.75 16.20 4.40
CA ARG A 3 5.16 15.41 3.23
C ARG A 3 5.59 16.33 2.08
N HIS A 4 6.67 15.96 1.37
CA HIS A 4 7.10 16.68 0.17
C HIS A 4 6.02 16.62 -0.92
N PRO A 5 5.73 17.70 -1.67
CA PRO A 5 4.69 17.72 -2.70
C PRO A 5 4.76 16.56 -3.71
N ALA A 6 5.97 16.13 -4.07
CA ALA A 6 6.19 15.00 -4.99
C ALA A 6 5.62 13.66 -4.51
N LEU A 7 5.51 13.48 -3.19
CA LEU A 7 5.04 12.24 -2.56
C LEU A 7 3.59 12.35 -2.07
N VAL A 8 2.97 13.53 -2.18
CA VAL A 8 1.60 13.77 -1.69
C VAL A 8 0.58 12.94 -2.47
N THR A 9 0.80 12.70 -3.76
CA THR A 9 -0.12 11.87 -4.58
C THR A 9 -0.19 10.46 -4.01
N LEU A 10 0.94 9.76 -3.88
CA LEU A 10 1.02 8.42 -3.29
C LEU A 10 0.47 8.41 -1.85
N SER A 11 0.85 9.40 -1.05
CA SER A 11 0.37 9.53 0.34
C SER A 11 -1.16 9.74 0.45
N ARG A 12 -1.81 10.32 -0.57
CA ARG A 12 -3.28 10.44 -0.58
C ARG A 12 -3.94 9.10 -0.86
N GLU A 13 -3.37 8.29 -1.75
CA GLU A 13 -3.88 6.96 -2.11
C GLU A 13 -3.85 6.00 -0.92
N HIS A 14 -2.90 6.18 0.00
CA HIS A 14 -2.88 5.46 1.28
C HIS A 14 -4.15 5.63 2.13
N HIS A 15 -4.92 6.71 1.95
CA HIS A 15 -6.19 6.85 2.66
C HIS A 15 -7.15 5.72 2.31
N ASP A 16 -7.32 5.43 1.01
CA ASP A 16 -8.17 4.34 0.54
C ASP A 16 -7.62 2.99 1.00
N GLY A 17 -6.29 2.81 0.94
CA GLY A 17 -5.62 1.63 1.48
C GLY A 17 -5.91 1.38 2.97
N LEU A 18 -5.88 2.42 3.80
CA LEU A 18 -6.20 2.32 5.23
C LEU A 18 -7.69 2.02 5.48
N VAL A 19 -8.59 2.54 4.65
CA VAL A 19 -10.02 2.18 4.72
C VAL A 19 -10.20 0.70 4.39
N ILE A 20 -9.54 0.20 3.34
CA ILE A 20 -9.56 -1.22 2.98
C ILE A 20 -9.03 -2.07 4.13
N ALA A 21 -7.87 -1.71 4.70
CA ALA A 21 -7.29 -2.41 5.84
C ALA A 21 -8.25 -2.47 7.03
N GLN A 22 -8.98 -1.38 7.30
CA GLN A 22 -9.97 -1.31 8.37
C GLN A 22 -11.19 -2.20 8.10
N VAL A 23 -11.67 -2.26 6.86
CA VAL A 23 -12.76 -3.15 6.46
C VAL A 23 -12.37 -4.62 6.64
N LEU A 24 -11.11 -4.97 6.38
CA LEU A 24 -10.64 -6.37 6.44
C LEU A 24 -10.43 -6.91 7.86
N LYS A 25 -10.07 -6.06 8.83
CA LYS A 25 -9.81 -6.47 10.22
C LYS A 25 -11.07 -6.97 10.92
N SER A 26 -10.91 -8.00 11.75
CA SER A 26 -12.00 -8.68 12.45
C SER A 26 -12.29 -8.12 13.85
N ASP A 27 -11.32 -7.43 14.46
CA ASP A 27 -11.37 -6.93 15.84
C ASP A 27 -11.75 -5.45 15.94
N VAL A 28 -12.18 -4.86 14.84
CA VAL A 28 -12.55 -3.44 14.77
C VAL A 28 -14.04 -3.27 14.48
N PRO A 29 -14.66 -2.18 14.94
CA PRO A 29 -16.06 -1.90 14.60
C PRO A 29 -16.23 -1.80 13.08
N ALA A 30 -17.34 -2.36 12.59
CA ALA A 30 -17.72 -2.23 11.19
C ALA A 30 -17.66 -0.76 10.75
N TYR A 31 -16.96 -0.50 9.65
CA TYR A 31 -16.87 0.84 9.10
C TYR A 31 -18.22 1.22 8.50
N ARG A 32 -18.79 2.35 8.92
CA ARG A 32 -20.16 2.72 8.54
C ARG A 32 -20.32 2.78 7.02
N GLY A 33 -21.26 2.02 6.49
CA GLY A 33 -21.54 1.95 5.05
C GLY A 33 -20.64 1.00 4.27
N MET A 34 -19.83 0.19 4.96
CA MET A 34 -18.98 -0.84 4.35
C MET A 34 -19.48 -2.25 4.69
N PRO A 35 -19.03 -3.28 3.94
CA PRO A 35 -19.37 -4.67 4.21
C PRO A 35 -18.90 -5.17 5.58
N ASP A 36 -19.68 -6.08 6.15
CA ASP A 36 -19.43 -6.68 7.48
C ASP A 36 -19.24 -8.20 7.39
N GLN A 37 -19.92 -8.87 6.47
CA GLN A 37 -19.75 -10.31 6.27
C GLN A 37 -18.42 -10.62 5.58
N PRO A 38 -17.69 -11.68 5.98
CA PRO A 38 -16.37 -11.99 5.43
C PRO A 38 -16.38 -12.17 3.90
N THR A 39 -17.43 -12.76 3.33
CA THR A 39 -17.56 -12.91 1.87
C THR A 39 -17.69 -11.57 1.16
N ASP A 40 -18.44 -10.62 1.72
CA ASP A 40 -18.64 -9.30 1.13
C ASP A 40 -17.39 -8.43 1.31
N ARG A 41 -16.67 -8.57 2.44
CA ARG A 41 -15.35 -7.96 2.67
C ARG A 41 -14.32 -8.46 1.67
N LEU A 42 -14.32 -9.76 1.36
CA LEU A 42 -13.44 -10.34 0.34
C LEU A 42 -13.72 -9.76 -1.05
N GLU A 43 -14.98 -9.67 -1.47
CA GLU A 43 -15.33 -9.12 -2.79
C GLU A 43 -15.03 -7.62 -2.88
N TYR A 44 -15.28 -6.87 -1.80
CA TYR A 44 -14.84 -5.48 -1.70
C TYR A 44 -13.32 -5.35 -1.83
N PHE A 45 -12.55 -6.17 -1.10
CA PHE A 45 -11.09 -6.16 -1.20
C PHE A 45 -10.59 -6.47 -2.61
N LYS A 46 -11.13 -7.50 -3.27
CA LYS A 46 -10.75 -7.83 -4.66
C LYS A 46 -11.02 -6.67 -5.62
N ALA A 47 -12.19 -6.03 -5.51
CA ALA A 47 -12.52 -4.88 -6.33
C ALA A 47 -11.59 -3.69 -6.05
N SER A 48 -11.42 -3.33 -4.79
CA SER A 48 -10.55 -2.24 -4.35
C SER A 48 -9.07 -2.49 -4.66
N PHE A 49 -8.63 -3.75 -4.65
CA PHE A 49 -7.28 -4.12 -5.04
C PHE A 49 -7.01 -3.73 -6.49
N VAL A 50 -7.93 -4.05 -7.40
CA VAL A 50 -7.77 -3.74 -8.83
C VAL A 50 -7.82 -2.22 -9.09
N THR A 51 -8.69 -1.50 -8.39
CA THR A 51 -8.95 -0.09 -8.67
C THR A 51 -8.06 0.89 -7.92
N ALA A 52 -7.50 0.50 -6.77
CA ALA A 52 -6.72 1.39 -5.90
C ALA A 52 -5.33 0.83 -5.58
N LEU A 53 -5.24 -0.36 -4.98
CA LEU A 53 -3.95 -0.87 -4.48
C LEU A 53 -2.99 -1.25 -5.60
N LYS A 54 -3.45 -1.95 -6.64
CA LYS A 54 -2.59 -2.40 -7.74
C LYS A 54 -2.01 -1.22 -8.54
N PRO A 55 -2.78 -0.21 -8.96
CA PRO A 55 -2.22 0.98 -9.60
C PRO A 55 -1.20 1.72 -8.71
N HIS A 56 -1.47 1.79 -7.40
CA HIS A 56 -0.57 2.39 -6.43
C HIS A 56 0.78 1.66 -6.36
N PHE A 57 0.77 0.35 -6.12
CA PHE A 57 1.99 -0.48 -6.08
C PHE A 57 2.79 -0.40 -7.39
N ILE A 58 2.11 -0.40 -8.54
CA ILE A 58 2.76 -0.22 -9.85
C ILE A 58 3.47 1.13 -9.92
N SER A 59 2.84 2.19 -9.42
CA SER A 59 3.42 3.54 -9.43
C SER A 59 4.68 3.61 -8.57
N GLU A 60 4.66 2.97 -7.41
CA GLU A 60 5.82 2.89 -6.52
C GLU A 60 6.95 2.10 -7.16
N GLU A 61 6.68 0.90 -7.66
CA GLU A 61 7.67 0.02 -8.26
C GLU A 61 8.23 0.54 -9.59
N GLN A 62 7.44 1.28 -10.38
CA GLN A 62 7.91 1.88 -11.64
C GLN A 62 8.65 3.20 -11.46
N TYR A 63 8.28 4.01 -10.49
CA TYR A 63 8.76 5.40 -10.42
C TYR A 63 9.55 5.71 -9.16
N LEU A 64 9.05 5.32 -7.98
CA LEU A 64 9.73 5.65 -6.72
C LEU A 64 10.89 4.69 -6.43
N PHE A 65 10.63 3.39 -6.40
CA PHE A 65 11.60 2.38 -5.98
C PHE A 65 12.89 2.42 -6.83
N PRO A 66 12.83 2.57 -8.18
CA PRO A 66 14.04 2.65 -9.00
C PRO A 66 14.91 3.86 -8.69
N MET A 67 14.34 4.95 -8.17
CA MET A 67 15.10 6.14 -7.78
C MET A 67 15.83 5.94 -6.45
N LEU A 68 15.37 5.02 -5.61
CA LEU A 68 15.93 4.73 -4.28
C LEU A 68 16.91 3.55 -4.29
N LYS A 69 16.71 2.57 -5.19
CA LYS A 69 17.52 1.35 -5.27
C LYS A 69 19.00 1.66 -5.48
N GLY A 70 19.87 0.94 -4.78
CA GLY A 70 21.32 1.02 -4.88
C GLY A 70 21.95 2.21 -4.17
N ARG A 71 21.17 3.01 -3.43
CA ARG A 71 21.72 4.14 -2.65
C ARG A 71 22.31 3.72 -1.31
N GLU A 72 21.66 2.80 -0.63
CA GLU A 72 22.11 2.25 0.65
C GLU A 72 21.51 0.86 0.88
N VAL A 73 22.26 -0.04 1.52
CA VAL A 73 21.78 -1.40 1.84
C VAL A 73 20.49 -1.37 2.64
N GLY A 74 20.35 -0.45 3.61
CA GLY A 74 19.16 -0.34 4.44
C GLY A 74 17.89 0.01 3.66
N VAL A 75 17.98 0.91 2.67
CA VAL A 75 16.82 1.21 1.81
C VAL A 75 16.58 0.09 0.80
N ASP A 76 17.62 -0.59 0.31
CA ASP A 76 17.47 -1.73 -0.59
C ASP A 76 16.72 -2.90 0.07
N ASP A 77 17.05 -3.23 1.32
CA ASP A 77 16.36 -4.25 2.12
C ASP A 77 14.90 -3.85 2.38
N LEU A 78 14.65 -2.56 2.62
CA LEU A 78 13.29 -2.03 2.80
C LEU A 78 12.46 -2.17 1.52
N LEU A 79 13.03 -1.82 0.36
CA LEU A 79 12.36 -1.98 -0.94
C LEU A 79 12.02 -3.44 -1.24
N ASP A 80 12.96 -4.35 -1.00
CA ASP A 80 12.75 -5.78 -1.25
C ASP A 80 11.65 -6.35 -0.34
N ARG A 81 11.59 -5.91 0.93
CA ARG A 81 10.49 -6.23 1.84
C ARG A 81 9.15 -5.70 1.33
N LEU A 82 9.06 -4.43 0.96
CA LEU A 82 7.81 -3.81 0.49
C LEU A 82 7.28 -4.49 -0.78
N THR A 83 8.16 -4.82 -1.73
CA THR A 83 7.78 -5.58 -2.92
C THR A 83 7.27 -6.99 -2.59
N GLU A 84 7.81 -7.66 -1.58
CA GLU A 84 7.26 -8.94 -1.15
C GLU A 84 5.89 -8.78 -0.47
N GLU A 85 5.72 -7.74 0.35
CA GLU A 85 4.42 -7.39 0.95
C GLU A 85 3.37 -7.08 -0.15
N HIS A 86 3.73 -6.41 -1.26
CA HIS A 86 2.84 -6.23 -2.42
C HIS A 86 2.37 -7.57 -3.01
N ARG A 87 3.28 -8.54 -3.15
CA ARG A 87 2.95 -9.88 -3.69
C ARG A 87 2.06 -10.66 -2.74
N GLU A 88 2.29 -10.56 -1.44
CA GLU A 88 1.44 -11.18 -0.42
C GLU A 88 0.02 -10.59 -0.47
N LEU A 89 -0.10 -9.27 -0.60
CA LEU A 89 -1.39 -8.59 -0.76
C LEU A 89 -2.09 -8.97 -2.06
N GLU A 90 -1.36 -9.06 -3.18
CA GLU A 90 -1.91 -9.59 -4.44
C GLU A 90 -2.35 -11.04 -4.29
N ALA A 91 -1.60 -11.86 -3.55
CA ALA A 91 -1.93 -13.25 -3.29
C ALA A 91 -3.23 -13.42 -2.50
N ALA A 92 -3.52 -12.51 -1.57
CA ALA A 92 -4.78 -12.51 -0.82
C ALA A 92 -6.01 -12.34 -1.73
N THR A 93 -5.88 -11.74 -2.92
CA THR A 93 -7.00 -11.61 -3.87
C THR A 93 -7.48 -12.96 -4.41
N ARG A 94 -6.68 -14.02 -4.29
CA ARG A 94 -7.02 -15.39 -4.71
C ARG A 94 -7.80 -16.17 -3.67
N LEU A 95 -8.09 -15.59 -2.51
CA LEU A 95 -9.00 -16.13 -1.50
C LEU A 95 -10.39 -16.42 -2.09
N THR A 96 -11.04 -17.45 -1.55
CA THR A 96 -12.38 -17.90 -1.95
C THR A 96 -13.34 -17.87 -0.76
N SER A 97 -14.62 -17.73 -1.06
CA SER A 97 -15.68 -17.62 -0.04
C SER A 97 -15.90 -18.89 0.78
N ASP A 98 -15.38 -20.03 0.32
CA ASP A 98 -15.44 -21.34 0.98
C ASP A 98 -14.18 -21.67 1.81
N ASP A 99 -13.22 -20.75 1.89
CA ASP A 99 -12.04 -20.91 2.73
C ASP A 99 -12.45 -20.97 4.21
N SER A 100 -12.13 -22.08 4.88
CA SER A 100 -12.45 -22.29 6.30
C SER A 100 -11.75 -21.28 7.23
N GLU A 101 -10.66 -20.67 6.76
CA GLU A 101 -9.88 -19.66 7.47
C GLU A 101 -10.10 -18.25 6.89
N LEU A 102 -11.17 -18.03 6.11
CA LEU A 102 -11.40 -16.75 5.42
C LEU A 102 -11.30 -15.55 6.37
N GLU A 103 -11.97 -15.60 7.52
CA GLU A 103 -11.96 -14.51 8.50
C GLU A 103 -10.54 -14.16 8.98
N SER A 104 -9.75 -15.17 9.38
CA SER A 104 -8.40 -14.94 9.90
C SER A 104 -7.44 -14.50 8.79
N ARG A 105 -7.61 -15.00 7.57
CA ARG A 105 -6.81 -14.57 6.40
C ARG A 105 -7.13 -13.14 5.98
N LEU A 106 -8.40 -12.72 6.02
CA LEU A 106 -8.78 -11.32 5.80
C LEU A 106 -8.20 -10.41 6.89
N ASP A 107 -8.31 -10.80 8.15
CA ASP A 107 -7.73 -10.05 9.27
C ASP A 107 -6.20 -9.88 9.11
N ALA A 108 -5.49 -10.96 8.78
CA ALA A 108 -4.06 -10.91 8.50
C ALA A 108 -3.72 -9.98 7.33
N THR A 109 -4.51 -10.03 6.26
CA THR A 109 -4.36 -9.16 5.08
C THR A 109 -4.56 -7.69 5.43
N GLY A 110 -5.61 -7.37 6.19
CA GLY A 110 -5.88 -6.00 6.64
C GLY A 110 -4.75 -5.44 7.52
N ARG A 111 -4.21 -6.26 8.43
CA ARG A 111 -3.07 -5.85 9.27
C ARG A 111 -1.77 -5.73 8.48
N LEU A 112 -1.56 -6.58 7.47
CA LEU A 112 -0.43 -6.46 6.56
C LEU A 112 -0.48 -5.12 5.83
N LEU A 113 -1.62 -4.81 5.19
CA LEU A 113 -1.82 -3.57 4.45
C LEU A 113 -1.64 -2.32 5.35
N GLU A 114 -2.18 -2.33 6.57
CA GLU A 114 -1.98 -1.21 7.51
C GLU A 114 -0.51 -1.03 7.90
N ARG A 115 0.22 -2.12 8.17
CA ARG A 115 1.65 -2.05 8.51
C ARG A 115 2.50 -1.59 7.33
N HIS A 116 2.19 -2.09 6.15
CA HIS A 116 2.82 -1.75 4.88
C HIS A 116 2.75 -0.23 4.64
N ILE A 117 1.53 0.33 4.58
CA ILE A 117 1.29 1.77 4.40
C ILE A 117 2.00 2.61 5.46
N ARG A 118 2.01 2.16 6.73
CA ARG A 118 2.71 2.87 7.80
C ARG A 118 4.22 2.86 7.61
N THR A 119 4.78 1.76 7.09
CA THR A 119 6.21 1.62 6.78
C THR A 119 6.57 2.59 5.64
N GLU A 120 5.76 2.64 4.59
CA GLU A 120 5.99 3.55 3.46
C GLU A 120 5.95 5.01 3.89
N GLU A 121 4.93 5.40 4.63
CA GLU A 121 4.82 6.77 5.13
C GLU A 121 5.97 7.15 6.06
N ARG A 122 6.30 6.31 7.03
CA ARG A 122 7.19 6.71 8.13
C ARG A 122 8.66 6.49 7.81
N GLU A 123 8.96 5.52 6.94
CA GLU A 123 10.31 5.10 6.66
C GLU A 123 10.65 5.43 5.21
N LEU A 124 9.99 4.81 4.23
CA LEU A 124 10.38 4.94 2.82
C LEU A 124 10.26 6.38 2.31
N PHE A 125 9.08 6.99 2.47
CA PHE A 125 8.82 8.35 1.99
C PHE A 125 9.62 9.39 2.79
N GLN A 126 9.91 9.09 4.06
CA GLN A 126 10.78 9.94 4.86
C GLN A 126 12.22 9.90 4.35
N TRP A 127 12.73 8.69 4.10
CA TRP A 127 14.06 8.49 3.56
C TRP A 127 14.18 9.15 2.19
N ALA A 128 13.20 8.97 1.31
CA ALA A 128 13.17 9.57 -0.02
C ALA A 128 13.25 11.10 0.03
N GLN A 129 12.49 11.78 0.89
CA GLN A 129 12.54 13.25 0.98
C GLN A 129 13.83 13.79 1.61
N GLU A 130 14.56 12.98 2.39
CA GLU A 130 15.85 13.37 2.99
C GLU A 130 17.03 13.15 2.03
N HIS A 131 16.92 12.18 1.12
CA HIS A 131 18.05 11.71 0.30
C HIS A 131 17.92 12.00 -1.20
N LEU A 132 16.71 12.25 -1.72
CA LEU A 132 16.52 12.69 -3.09
C LEU A 132 16.75 14.20 -3.20
N SER A 133 17.46 14.61 -4.24
CA SER A 133 17.60 16.01 -4.61
C SER A 133 16.27 16.61 -5.07
N GLU A 134 16.16 17.94 -5.02
CA GLU A 134 14.97 18.65 -5.51
C GLU A 134 14.67 18.33 -6.99
N SER A 135 15.70 18.15 -7.83
CA SER A 135 15.54 17.76 -9.24
C SER A 135 14.97 16.35 -9.41
N GLU A 136 15.37 15.43 -8.54
CA GLU A 136 14.84 14.07 -8.52
C GLU A 136 13.39 14.06 -8.04
N LEU A 137 13.08 14.77 -6.95
CA LEU A 137 11.70 14.90 -6.44
C LEU A 137 10.78 15.59 -7.46
N THR A 138 11.26 16.60 -8.18
CA THR A 138 10.50 17.24 -9.26
C THR A 138 10.24 16.27 -10.42
N SER A 139 11.24 15.45 -10.76
CA SER A 139 11.12 14.42 -11.80
C SER A 139 10.12 13.34 -11.40
N LEU A 140 10.15 12.88 -10.14
CA LEU A 140 9.17 11.96 -9.58
C LEU A 140 7.75 12.53 -9.66
N ALA A 141 7.56 13.79 -9.24
CA ALA A 141 6.26 14.45 -9.34
C ALA A 141 5.72 14.48 -10.78
N SER A 142 6.59 14.74 -11.76
CA SER A 142 6.21 14.74 -13.18
C SER A 142 5.91 13.35 -13.74
N LEU A 143 6.50 12.29 -13.19
CA LEU A 143 6.19 10.91 -13.57
C LEU A 143 4.81 10.51 -13.03
N LEU A 144 4.57 10.80 -11.74
CA LEU A 144 3.30 10.47 -11.08
C LEU A 144 2.10 11.26 -11.62
N SER A 145 2.30 12.45 -12.18
CA SER A 145 1.21 13.24 -12.77
C SER A 145 0.70 12.72 -14.13
N LYS A 146 1.31 11.68 -14.69
CA LYS A 146 0.96 11.11 -16.02
C LYS A 146 0.06 9.89 -15.92
N ILE A 147 -0.28 9.47 -14.71
CA ILE A 147 -1.12 8.33 -14.36
C ILE A 147 -2.51 8.87 -14.04
#